data_AF-A0A7X7QBG7-F1
#
_entry.id   AF-A0A7X7QBG7-F1
#
_cell.length_a   1.000
_cell.length_b   1.000
_cell.length_c   1.000
_cell.angle_alpha   90.00
_cell.angle_beta   90.00
_cell.angle_gamma   90.00
#
_symmetry.space_group_name_H-M   'P 1'
#
loop_
_entity.id
_entity.type
_entity.pdbx_description
1 polymer ?
#
loop_
_entity_poly.entity_id
_entity_poly.type
_entity_poly.pdbx_seq_one_letter_code
_entity_poly.pdbx_strand_id
1 'polypeptide(L)' 'MPEKAERNAEIRARYEAGASVSELAAVFGISEQRVSQIIYGRRN' A
#
# COMPACT_ATOMS: atom_id res chain seq x y z
N MET A 1 -0.16 -10.15 13.84
CA MET A 1 -0.52 -9.21 12.76
C MET A 1 0.78 -8.59 12.29
N PRO A 2 1.09 -8.55 10.98
CA PRO A 2 2.28 -7.83 10.52
C PRO A 2 2.19 -6.40 11.06
N GLU A 3 3.30 -5.88 11.58
CA GLU A 3 3.31 -4.50 12.05
C GLU A 3 2.91 -3.56 10.91
N LYS A 4 2.34 -2.41 11.24
CA LYS A 4 1.94 -1.41 10.23
C LYS A 4 3.11 -1.05 9.30
N ALA A 5 4.35 -1.12 9.80
CA ALA A 5 5.58 -0.91 9.03
C ALA A 5 5.79 -2.00 7.96
N GLU A 6 5.70 -3.29 8.34
CA GLU A 6 5.89 -4.43 7.43
C GLU A 6 4.86 -4.43 6.30
N ARG A 7 3.57 -4.26 6.63
CA ARG A 7 2.52 -4.17 5.61
C ARG A 7 2.79 -3.02 4.64
N ASN A 8 3.22 -1.86 5.14
CA ASN A 8 3.49 -0.71 4.29
C ASN A 8 4.71 -0.93 3.39
N ALA A 9 5.75 -1.63 3.87
CA ALA A 9 6.91 -2.01 3.07
C ALA A 9 6.50 -2.96 1.94
N GLU A 10 5.68 -3.98 2.27
CA GLU A 10 5.15 -4.93 1.29
C GLU A 10 4.28 -4.24 0.22
N ILE A 11 3.42 -3.29 0.62
CA ILE A 11 2.60 -2.49 -0.32
C ILE A 11 3.49 -1.75 -1.33
N ARG A 12 4.61 -1.16 -0.87
CA ARG A 12 5.54 -0.45 -1.75
C ARG A 12 6.27 -1.41 -2.69
N ALA A 13 6.78 -2.51 -2.17
CA ALA A 13 7.50 -3.51 -2.96
C ALA A 13 6.62 -4.08 -4.09
N ARG A 14 5.34 -4.39 -3.81
CA ARG A 14 4.41 -4.87 -4.83
C ARG A 14 4.05 -3.80 -5.87
N TYR A 15 3.88 -2.55 -5.44
CA TYR A 15 3.65 -1.45 -6.38
C TYR A 15 4.85 -1.25 -7.32
N GLU A 16 6.07 -1.29 -6.79
CA GLU A 16 7.32 -1.23 -7.58
C GLU A 16 7.45 -2.42 -8.55
N ALA A 17 6.92 -3.59 -8.19
CA ALA A 17 6.82 -4.76 -9.06
C ALA A 17 5.71 -4.66 -10.13
N GLY A 18 4.94 -3.56 -10.16
CA GLY A 18 3.93 -3.27 -11.17
C GLY A 18 2.48 -3.52 -10.75
N ALA A 19 2.22 -3.87 -9.48
CA ALA A 19 0.85 -4.00 -8.99
C ALA A 19 0.14 -2.63 -8.95
N SER A 20 -1.14 -2.61 -9.28
CA SER A 20 -1.97 -1.40 -9.24
C SER A 20 -2.47 -1.10 -7.81
N VAL A 21 -2.84 0.17 -7.57
CA VAL A 21 -3.38 0.63 -6.27
C VAL A 21 -4.65 -0.13 -5.87
N SER A 22 -5.52 -0.44 -6.83
CA SER A 22 -6.78 -1.16 -6.61
C SER A 22 -6.54 -2.62 -6.23
N GLU A 23 -5.61 -3.32 -6.89
CA GLU A 23 -5.21 -4.67 -6.53
C GLU A 23 -4.63 -4.71 -5.10
N LEU A 24 -3.77 -3.76 -4.74
CA LEU A 24 -3.20 -3.66 -3.40
C LEU A 24 -4.27 -3.38 -2.35
N ALA A 25 -5.24 -2.50 -2.64
CA ALA A 25 -6.35 -2.23 -1.73
C ALA A 25 -7.17 -3.50 -1.43
N ALA A 26 -7.47 -4.28 -2.47
CA ALA A 26 -8.20 -5.55 -2.34
C ALA A 26 -7.40 -6.60 -1.55
N VAL A 27 -6.11 -6.77 -1.85
CA VAL A 27 -5.22 -7.74 -1.18
C VAL A 27 -5.03 -7.42 0.30
N PHE A 28 -4.84 -6.14 0.64
CA PHE A 28 -4.55 -5.72 2.01
C PHE A 28 -5.79 -5.32 2.81
N GLY A 29 -6.98 -5.34 2.20
CA GLY A 29 -8.25 -5.01 2.87
C GLY A 29 -8.30 -3.56 3.38
N ILE A 30 -7.70 -2.62 2.64
CA ILE A 30 -7.66 -1.19 2.98
C ILE A 30 -8.11 -0.34 1.79
N SER A 31 -8.44 0.92 2.02
CA SER A 31 -8.88 1.81 0.94
C SER A 31 -7.74 2.14 -0.03
N GLU A 32 -8.08 2.36 -1.31
CA GLU A 32 -7.14 2.86 -2.33
C GLU A 32 -6.48 4.17 -1.91
N GLN A 33 -7.23 5.08 -1.28
CA GLN A 33 -6.68 6.30 -0.71
C GLN A 33 -5.57 6.00 0.31
N ARG A 34 -5.76 4.99 1.16
CA ARG A 34 -4.75 4.59 2.15
C ARG A 34 -3.52 3.99 1.48
N VAL A 35 -3.69 3.18 0.44
CA VAL A 35 -2.60 2.63 -0.36
C VAL A 35 -1.81 3.77 -1.03
N SER A 36 -2.48 4.72 -1.67
CA SER A 36 -1.87 5.90 -2.28
C SER A 36 -1.07 6.75 -1.27
N GLN A 37 -1.57 6.94 -0.04
CA GLN A 37 -0.80 7.61 1.02
C GLN A 37 0.48 6.86 1.40
N ILE A 38 0.43 5.52 1.42
CA ILE A 38 1.58 4.67 1.75
C ILE A 38 2.64 4.75 0.65
N ILE A 39 2.23 4.75 -0.62
CA ILE A 39 3.11 4.81 -1.80
C ILE A 39 3.71 6.22 -1.97
N TYR A 40 2.87 7.25 -2.09
CA TYR A 40 3.33 8.58 -2.49
C TYR A 40 3.77 9.48 -1.32
N GLY A 41 3.59 9.04 -0.08
CA GLY A 41 4.14 9.72 1.09
C GLY A 41 3.61 11.13 1.34
N ARG A 42 2.49 11.53 0.72
CA ARG A 42 1.98 12.90 0.86
C ARG A 42 1.27 13.07 2.20
N ARG A 43 1.97 13.68 3.15
CA ARG A 43 1.37 14.37 4.31
C ARG A 43 0.74 15.66 3.77
N ASN A 44 -0.58 15.78 3.84
CA ASN A 44 -1.19 17.10 4.07
C ASN A 44 -1.06 17.42 5.56
#